data_AF-A0A557ZTE5-F1
#
_entry.id   AF-A0A557ZTE5-F1
#
_cell.length_a   1.000
_cell.length_b   1.000
_cell.length_c   1.000
_cell.angle_alpha   90.00
_cell.angle_beta   90.00
_cell.angle_gamma   90.00
#
_symmetry.space_group_name_H-M   'P 1'
#
loop_
_entity.id
_entity.type
_entity.pdbx_description
1 polymer ?
#
loop_
_entity_poly.entity_id
_entity_poly.type
_entity_poly.pdbx_seq_one_letter_code
_entity_poly.pdbx_strand_id
1 'polypeptide(L)'
;MSTLTAEQIAQHAYQAGFRGDALTTAVAVALAESGGNTRAHNGTPPDNSYGLWQVNMLGSMGPARRHQFNLDSNDELFDADENAKAAYAISNHGKSFGPWSTYTNGAYRKHLAEARKAAQHVTEHH
;
A
#
# COMPACT_ATOMS: atom_id res chain seq x y z
N MET A 1 -8.39 13.81 9.53
CA MET A 1 -7.53 12.96 8.68
C MET A 1 -8.11 11.56 8.71
N SER A 2 -8.24 10.91 7.55
CA SER A 2 -8.92 9.62 7.43
C SER A 2 -7.91 8.49 7.61
N THR A 3 -7.78 8.02 8.86
CA THR A 3 -6.99 6.83 9.18
C THR A 3 -7.88 5.61 9.05
N LEU A 4 -7.47 4.64 8.25
CA LEU A 4 -8.18 3.38 8.06
C LEU A 4 -7.70 2.32 9.06
N THR A 5 -8.61 1.43 9.45
CA THR A 5 -8.28 0.22 10.22
C THR A 5 -7.58 -0.82 9.34
N ALA A 6 -6.92 -1.80 9.95
CA ALA A 6 -6.33 -2.92 9.21
C ALA A 6 -7.35 -3.66 8.32
N GLU A 7 -8.60 -3.81 8.77
CA GLU A 7 -9.67 -4.43 8.00
C GLU A 7 -10.06 -3.60 6.76
N GLN A 8 -10.18 -2.29 6.90
CA GLN A 8 -10.45 -1.40 5.76
C GLN A 8 -9.29 -1.41 4.76
N ILE A 9 -8.04 -1.38 5.24
CA ILE A 9 -6.85 -1.54 4.38
C ILE A 9 -6.87 -2.90 3.67
N ALA A 10 -7.23 -3.97 4.38
CA ALA A 10 -7.34 -5.31 3.80
C ALA A 10 -8.42 -5.39 2.72
N GLN A 11 -9.54 -4.66 2.86
CA GLN A 11 -10.57 -4.59 1.82
C GLN A 11 -10.04 -3.96 0.54
N HIS A 12 -9.39 -2.79 0.61
CA HIS A 12 -8.78 -2.14 -0.55
C HIS A 12 -7.70 -3.01 -1.21
N ALA A 13 -6.84 -3.64 -0.40
CA ALA A 13 -5.81 -4.56 -0.91
C ALA A 13 -6.42 -5.81 -1.57
N TYR A 14 -7.48 -6.38 -1.00
CA TYR A 14 -8.20 -7.51 -1.59
C TYR A 14 -8.86 -7.11 -2.92
N GLN A 15 -9.49 -5.93 -2.99
CA GLN A 15 -10.08 -5.43 -4.22
C GLN A 15 -9.04 -5.19 -5.32
N ALA A 16 -7.84 -4.74 -4.96
CA ALA A 16 -6.71 -4.58 -5.90
C ALA A 16 -6.15 -5.92 -6.43
N GLY A 17 -6.41 -7.04 -5.75
CA GLY A 17 -6.00 -8.39 -6.20
C GLY A 17 -5.05 -9.14 -5.26
N PHE A 18 -4.65 -8.56 -4.11
CA PHE A 18 -3.86 -9.30 -3.13
C PHE A 18 -4.66 -10.43 -2.48
N ARG A 19 -4.04 -11.59 -2.28
CA ARG A 19 -4.66 -12.77 -1.64
C ARG A 19 -3.69 -13.46 -0.70
N GLY A 20 -4.20 -14.28 0.23
CA GLY A 20 -3.40 -15.13 1.12
C GLY A 20 -2.31 -14.36 1.90
N ASP A 21 -1.10 -14.91 1.93
CA ASP A 21 0.05 -14.28 2.62
C ASP A 21 0.45 -12.93 2.01
N ALA A 22 0.23 -12.73 0.71
CA ALA A 22 0.49 -11.45 0.06
C ALA A 22 -0.48 -10.37 0.54
N LEU A 23 -1.75 -10.71 0.80
CA LEU A 23 -2.71 -9.79 1.42
C LEU A 23 -2.29 -9.40 2.84
N THR A 24 -1.90 -10.39 3.64
CA THR A 24 -1.40 -10.14 5.01
C THR A 24 -0.16 -9.23 4.98
N THR A 25 0.78 -9.50 4.07
CA THR A 25 1.99 -8.68 3.92
C THR A 25 1.66 -7.26 3.45
N ALA A 26 0.76 -7.10 2.48
CA ALA A 26 0.36 -5.79 1.97
C ALA A 26 -0.26 -4.91 3.06
N VAL A 27 -1.14 -5.47 3.90
CA VAL A 27 -1.76 -4.75 5.03
C VAL A 27 -0.71 -4.35 6.05
N ALA A 28 0.19 -5.27 6.42
CA ALA A 28 1.25 -5.00 7.38
C ALA A 28 2.23 -3.92 6.88
N VAL A 29 2.55 -3.90 5.58
CA VAL A 29 3.36 -2.86 4.95
C VAL A 29 2.65 -1.51 4.98
N ALA A 30 1.37 -1.43 4.59
CA ALA A 30 0.61 -0.18 4.64
C ALA A 30 0.58 0.45 6.04
N LEU A 31 0.35 -0.38 7.07
CA LEU A 31 0.35 0.07 8.46
C LEU A 31 1.74 0.57 8.90
N ALA A 32 2.81 -0.09 8.47
CA ALA A 32 4.17 0.33 8.78
C ALA A 32 4.59 1.63 8.04
N GLU A 33 4.14 1.81 6.80
CA GLU A 33 4.46 2.95 5.95
C GLU A 33 3.70 4.22 6.37
N SER A 34 2.40 4.09 6.64
CA SER A 34 1.50 5.25 6.80
C SER A 34 0.76 5.31 8.14
N GLY A 35 0.83 4.25 8.95
CA GLY A 35 -0.05 4.10 10.12
C GLY A 35 -1.55 4.04 9.76
N GLY A 36 -1.88 3.71 8.50
CA GLY A 36 -3.24 3.72 7.97
C GLY A 36 -3.74 5.08 7.51
N ASN A 37 -2.88 6.12 7.50
CA ASN A 37 -3.25 7.45 7.03
C ASN A 37 -3.28 7.50 5.49
N THR A 38 -4.48 7.57 4.91
CA THR A 38 -4.70 7.70 3.45
C THR A 38 -4.06 8.94 2.84
N ARG A 39 -3.83 9.99 3.64
CA ARG A 39 -3.20 11.25 3.21
C ARG A 39 -1.73 11.35 3.61
N ALA A 40 -1.07 10.25 3.96
CA ALA A 40 0.36 10.24 4.23
C ALA A 40 1.14 10.69 2.99
N HIS A 41 2.03 11.67 3.15
CA HIS A 41 2.90 12.15 2.10
C HIS A 41 4.30 12.39 2.67
N ASN A 42 5.30 11.77 2.05
CA ASN A 42 6.71 12.06 2.31
C ASN A 42 7.32 12.71 1.08
N GLY A 43 7.42 14.04 1.08
CA GLY A 43 8.05 14.83 0.02
C GLY A 43 9.54 15.13 0.23
N THR A 44 10.21 14.45 1.17
CA THR A 44 11.64 14.68 1.46
C THR A 44 12.50 13.76 0.59
N PRO A 45 13.33 14.30 -0.32
CA PRO A 45 14.23 13.47 -1.13
C PRO A 45 15.08 12.53 -0.25
N PRO A 46 15.27 11.26 -0.63
CA PRO A 46 14.97 10.64 -1.94
C PRO A 46 13.53 10.12 -2.12
N ASP A 47 12.57 10.60 -1.33
CA ASP A 47 11.16 10.23 -1.45
C ASP A 47 10.28 11.37 -1.96
N ASN A 48 9.28 10.97 -2.75
CA ASN A 48 8.07 11.73 -2.99
C ASN A 48 6.88 10.75 -2.98
N SER A 49 6.56 10.23 -1.80
CA SER A 49 5.77 9.02 -1.60
C SER A 49 4.37 9.32 -1.05
N TYR A 50 3.34 8.66 -1.61
CA TYR A 50 1.93 9.01 -1.38
C TYR A 50 1.10 7.84 -0.86
N GLY A 51 0.17 8.15 0.04
CA GLY A 51 -0.91 7.27 0.47
C GLY A 51 -0.47 6.12 1.39
N LEU A 52 -1.39 5.17 1.54
CA LEU A 52 -1.29 4.03 2.46
C LEU A 52 -0.02 3.19 2.28
N TRP A 53 0.34 2.89 1.03
CA TRP A 53 1.51 2.12 0.64
C TRP A 53 2.71 2.98 0.21
N GLN A 54 2.70 4.29 0.51
CA GLN A 54 3.82 5.20 0.22
C GLN A 54 4.42 5.00 -1.19
N VAL A 55 3.56 5.12 -2.20
CA VAL A 55 3.95 4.96 -3.61
C VAL A 55 4.84 6.13 -4.03
N ASN A 56 6.14 5.87 -4.19
CA ASN A 56 7.12 6.89 -4.58
C ASN A 56 6.92 7.42 -6.02
N MET A 57 6.81 8.74 -6.16
CA MET A 57 6.60 9.47 -7.42
C MET A 57 7.76 10.41 -7.73
N LEU A 58 8.95 10.20 -7.14
CA LEU A 58 10.10 11.08 -7.31
C LEU A 58 10.65 11.04 -8.74
N GLY A 59 10.94 12.21 -9.30
CA GLY A 59 11.61 12.35 -10.59
C GLY A 59 10.83 11.68 -11.73
N SER A 60 11.52 10.87 -12.53
CA SER A 60 10.94 10.16 -13.68
C SER A 60 9.94 9.07 -13.29
N MET A 61 9.94 8.60 -12.04
CA MET A 61 8.94 7.61 -11.57
C MET A 61 7.53 8.20 -11.58
N GLY A 62 7.37 9.49 -11.27
CA GLY A 62 6.06 10.14 -11.23
C GLY A 62 5.31 10.04 -12.57
N PRO A 63 5.85 10.61 -13.66
CA PRO A 63 5.24 10.49 -14.98
C PRO A 63 5.06 9.04 -15.45
N ALA A 64 6.04 8.15 -15.20
CA ALA A 64 5.94 6.76 -15.61
C ALA A 64 4.81 6.01 -14.89
N ARG A 65 4.68 6.18 -13.57
CA ARG A 65 3.63 5.55 -12.76
C ARG A 65 2.25 6.13 -13.05
N ARG A 66 2.15 7.43 -13.30
CA ARG A 66 0.87 8.02 -13.75
C ARG A 66 0.39 7.39 -15.04
N HIS A 67 1.26 7.23 -16.03
CA HIS A 67 0.90 6.51 -17.26
C HIS A 67 0.57 5.03 -16.99
N GLN A 68 1.35 4.34 -16.15
CA GLN A 68 1.15 2.92 -15.84
C GLN A 68 -0.18 2.65 -15.11
N PHE A 69 -0.58 3.53 -14.21
CA PHE A 69 -1.77 3.37 -13.35
C PHE A 69 -2.95 4.22 -13.83
N ASN A 70 -2.83 4.87 -14.99
CA ASN A 70 -3.85 5.74 -15.57
C ASN A 70 -4.32 6.84 -14.58
N LEU A 71 -3.34 7.54 -13.98
CA LEU A 71 -3.58 8.63 -13.04
C LEU A 71 -3.39 9.98 -13.73
N ASP A 72 -4.32 10.90 -13.52
CA ASP A 72 -4.25 12.29 -13.98
C ASP A 72 -3.26 13.11 -13.14
N SER A 73 -3.14 12.79 -11.84
CA SER A 73 -2.24 13.49 -10.91
C SER A 73 -1.71 12.57 -9.81
N ASN A 74 -0.67 13.03 -9.08
CA ASN A 74 -0.16 12.25 -7.93
C ASN A 74 -1.16 12.22 -6.76
N ASP A 75 -2.05 13.21 -6.66
CA ASP A 75 -3.00 13.35 -5.55
C ASP A 75 -4.06 12.24 -5.55
N GLU A 76 -4.28 11.59 -6.70
CA GLU A 76 -5.13 10.41 -6.80
C GLU A 76 -4.57 9.23 -5.99
N LEU A 77 -3.27 9.22 -5.67
CA LEU A 77 -2.69 8.21 -4.76
C LEU A 77 -3.09 8.43 -3.28
N PHE A 78 -3.82 9.50 -2.95
CA PHE A 78 -4.50 9.62 -1.66
C PHE A 78 -5.83 8.86 -1.60
N ASP A 79 -6.37 8.46 -2.75
CA ASP A 79 -7.46 7.50 -2.82
C ASP A 79 -6.92 6.09 -2.49
N ALA A 80 -7.62 5.38 -1.61
CA ALA A 80 -7.15 4.10 -1.10
C ALA A 80 -7.18 3.00 -2.17
N ASP A 81 -8.13 3.04 -3.10
CA ASP A 81 -8.25 2.05 -4.18
C ASP A 81 -7.14 2.25 -5.21
N GLU A 82 -6.92 3.49 -5.65
CA GLU A 82 -5.83 3.79 -6.59
C GLU A 82 -4.46 3.49 -6.00
N ASN A 83 -4.26 3.81 -4.72
CA ASN A 83 -3.02 3.47 -4.03
C ASN A 83 -2.81 1.95 -3.90
N ALA A 84 -3.87 1.19 -3.63
CA ALA A 84 -3.82 -0.27 -3.55
C ALA A 84 -3.51 -0.93 -4.90
N LYS A 85 -4.11 -0.45 -6.00
CA LYS A 85 -3.82 -0.93 -7.37
C LYS A 85 -2.35 -0.68 -7.74
N ALA A 86 -1.83 0.51 -7.46
CA ALA A 86 -0.43 0.83 -7.67
C ALA A 86 0.49 -0.10 -6.86
N ALA A 87 0.19 -0.31 -5.57
CA ALA A 87 0.95 -1.22 -4.71
C ALA A 87 0.91 -2.68 -5.22
N TYR A 88 -0.23 -3.14 -5.71
CA TYR A 88 -0.36 -4.49 -6.29
C TYR A 88 0.53 -4.66 -7.52
N ALA A 89 0.54 -3.69 -8.44
CA ALA A 89 1.41 -3.72 -9.60
C ALA A 89 2.90 -3.65 -9.22
N ILE A 90 3.28 -2.73 -8.33
CA ILE A 90 4.68 -2.54 -7.88
C ILE A 90 5.21 -3.80 -7.18
N SER A 91 4.35 -4.50 -6.43
CA SER A 91 4.72 -5.74 -5.74
C SER A 91 4.83 -6.96 -6.64
N ASN A 92 4.82 -6.76 -7.97
CA ASN A 92 4.71 -7.84 -8.95
C ASN A 92 3.52 -8.77 -8.64
N HIS A 93 2.35 -8.16 -8.42
CA HIS A 93 1.10 -8.87 -8.10
C HIS A 93 1.20 -9.67 -6.79
N GLY A 94 1.83 -9.09 -5.76
CA GLY A 94 2.03 -9.69 -4.44
C GLY A 94 3.18 -10.70 -4.35
N LYS A 95 4.01 -10.83 -5.38
CA LYS A 95 5.15 -11.77 -5.40
C LYS A 95 6.40 -11.22 -4.72
N SER A 96 6.56 -9.90 -4.63
CA SER A 96 7.74 -9.27 -4.02
C SER A 96 7.42 -7.92 -3.41
N PHE A 97 7.80 -7.73 -2.14
CA PHE A 97 7.67 -6.46 -1.43
C PHE A 97 9.02 -5.74 -1.25
N GLY A 98 10.03 -6.13 -2.04
CA GLY A 98 11.37 -5.54 -2.00
C GLY A 98 11.43 -4.00 -2.17
N PRO A 99 10.52 -3.35 -2.92
CA PRO A 99 10.52 -1.89 -3.04
C PRO A 99 10.20 -1.13 -1.74
N TRP A 100 9.62 -1.77 -0.73
CA TRP A 100 9.26 -1.11 0.54
C TRP A 100 10.34 -1.30 1.59
N SER A 101 10.88 -0.19 2.10
CA SER A 101 11.91 -0.23 3.13
C SER A 101 11.38 -0.82 4.44
N THR A 102 10.11 -0.55 4.79
CA THR A 102 9.44 -1.13 5.96
C THR A 102 9.31 -2.65 5.88
N TYR A 103 9.30 -3.21 4.68
CA TYR A 103 9.38 -4.65 4.45
C TYR A 103 10.80 -5.16 4.67
N THR A 104 11.79 -4.56 3.99
CA THR A 104 13.18 -5.04 4.00
C THR A 104 13.89 -4.85 5.33
N ASN A 105 13.57 -3.80 6.08
CA ASN A 105 14.09 -3.56 7.43
C ASN A 105 13.29 -4.29 8.53
N GLY A 106 12.18 -4.96 8.17
CA GLY A 106 11.36 -5.75 9.08
C GLY A 106 10.37 -4.97 9.94
N ALA A 107 10.21 -3.66 9.77
CA ALA A 107 9.25 -2.85 10.53
C ALA A 107 7.80 -3.38 10.41
N TYR A 108 7.41 -3.86 9.22
CA TYR A 108 6.08 -4.44 8.98
C TYR A 108 5.74 -5.62 9.91
N ARG A 109 6.75 -6.33 10.44
CA ARG A 109 6.54 -7.51 11.30
C ARG A 109 5.77 -7.19 12.57
N LYS A 110 5.86 -5.95 13.07
CA LYS A 110 5.10 -5.48 14.25
C LYS A 110 3.58 -5.49 14.00
N HIS A 111 3.17 -5.39 12.73
CA HIS A 111 1.77 -5.34 12.31
C HIS A 111 1.23 -6.68 11.82
N LEU A 112 2.06 -7.73 11.70
CA LEU A 112 1.65 -9.02 11.12
C LEU A 112 0.48 -9.69 11.86
N ALA A 113 0.41 -9.56 13.18
CA ALA A 113 -0.66 -10.16 13.97
C ALA A 113 -2.03 -9.52 13.66
N GLU A 114 -2.07 -8.18 13.57
CA GLU A 114 -3.28 -7.43 13.22
C GLU A 114 -3.63 -7.63 11.73
N ALA A 115 -2.64 -7.52 10.85
CA ALA A 115 -2.80 -7.70 9.41
C ALA A 115 -3.34 -9.08 9.04
N ARG A 116 -2.88 -10.14 9.73
CA ARG A 116 -3.38 -11.50 9.50
C ARG A 116 -4.85 -11.62 9.87
N LYS A 117 -5.26 -11.07 11.01
CA LYS A 117 -6.68 -11.08 11.43
C LYS A 117 -7.56 -10.34 10.42
N ALA A 118 -7.13 -9.16 9.99
CA ALA A 118 -7.84 -8.39 8.97
C ALA A 118 -7.94 -9.13 7.62
N ALA A 119 -6.85 -9.73 7.15
CA ALA A 119 -6.82 -10.48 5.91
C ALA A 119 -7.74 -11.74 5.96
N GLN A 120 -7.75 -12.44 7.09
CA GLN A 120 -8.66 -13.58 7.31
C GLN A 120 -10.12 -13.14 7.28
N HIS A 121 -10.44 -12.09 8.05
CA HIS A 121 -11.80 -11.55 8.09
C HIS A 121 -12.31 -11.17 6.70
N VAL A 122 -11.53 -10.42 5.92
CA VAL A 122 -11.90 -10.05 4.54
C VAL A 122 -12.06 -11.28 3.65
N THR A 123 -11.17 -12.27 3.74
CA THR A 123 -11.24 -13.48 2.91
C THR A 123 -12.47 -14.34 3.23
N GLU A 124 -12.92 -14.38 4.48
CA GLU A 124 -14.11 -15.14 4.89
C GLU A 124 -15.43 -14.52 4.40
N HIS A 125 -15.41 -13.22 4.06
CA HIS A 125 -16.60 -12.45 3.72
C HIS A 125 -16.65 -12.02 2.23
N HIS A 126 -15.74 -12.54 1.39
CA HIS A 126 -15.65 -12.26 -0.05
C HIS A 126 -15.23 -13.47 -0.89
#